data_AF-A0A7X7BH39-F1
#
_entry.id   AF-A0A7X7BH39-F1
#
_cell.length_a   1.000
_cell.length_b   1.000
_cell.length_c   1.000
_cell.angle_alpha   90.00
_cell.angle_beta   90.00
_cell.angle_gamma   90.00
#
_symmetry.space_group_name_H-M   'P 1'
#
loop_
_entity.id
_entity.type
_entity.pdbx_description
1 polymer ?
#
loop_
_entity_poly.entity_id
_entity_poly.type
_entity_poly.pdbx_seq_one_letter_code
_entity_poly.pdbx_strand_id
1 'polypeptide(L)'
;YPAKENLQAEFGETDIFIYPGYYFRLIDGLITNFHLPESTLLMLVSALMGREEMLAVYQEAIALDYRFFSFGDAMLLLPQGLPPESDKTSEDK
;
A
#
# COMPACT_ATOMS: atom_id res chain seq x y z
N TYR A 1 16.42 -3.28 -1.13
CA TYR A 1 15.54 -4.46 -0.94
C TYR A 1 16.19 -5.71 -1.53
N PRO A 2 16.70 -6.64 -0.70
CA PRO A 2 17.27 -7.90 -1.22
C PRO A 2 16.24 -8.73 -2.01
N ALA A 3 14.94 -8.55 -1.74
CA ALA A 3 13.87 -9.18 -2.51
C ALA A 3 13.76 -8.70 -3.98
N LYS A 4 14.19 -7.47 -4.30
CA LYS A 4 14.18 -6.96 -5.68
C LYS A 4 15.23 -7.66 -6.55
N GLU A 5 16.34 -8.09 -5.96
CA GLU A 5 17.47 -8.70 -6.67
C GLU A 5 17.19 -10.16 -7.10
N ASN A 6 16.20 -10.82 -6.48
CA ASN A 6 15.85 -12.22 -6.72
C ASN A 6 14.41 -12.40 -7.25
N LEU A 7 13.81 -11.37 -7.87
CA LEU A 7 12.49 -11.51 -8.49
C LEU A 7 12.58 -12.45 -9.71
N GLN A 8 11.80 -13.53 -9.71
CA GLN A 8 11.76 -14.51 -10.80
C GLN A 8 10.38 -14.55 -11.45
N ALA A 9 10.33 -15.01 -12.70
CA ALA A 9 9.07 -15.24 -13.39
C ALA A 9 8.36 -16.44 -12.77
N GLU A 10 7.10 -16.26 -12.39
CA GLU A 10 6.25 -17.30 -11.81
C GLU A 10 4.82 -17.15 -12.37
N PHE A 11 4.07 -18.26 -12.38
CA PHE A 11 2.66 -18.28 -12.75
C PHE A 11 1.88 -19.06 -11.69
N GLY A 12 0.80 -18.46 -11.18
CA GLY A 12 -0.05 -19.05 -10.16
C GLY A 12 -1.17 -18.10 -9.75
N GLU A 13 -2.00 -18.54 -8.81
CA GLU A 13 -3.03 -17.73 -8.17
C GLU A 13 -2.49 -17.13 -6.87
N THR A 14 -3.11 -16.05 -6.40
CA THR A 14 -2.73 -15.40 -5.15
C THR A 14 -3.93 -15.29 -4.22
N ASP A 15 -3.82 -15.88 -3.04
CA ASP A 15 -4.79 -15.74 -1.95
C ASP A 15 -4.32 -14.71 -0.90
N ILE A 16 -3.33 -13.88 -1.24
CA ILE A 16 -2.78 -12.90 -0.30
C ILE A 16 -3.85 -11.91 0.16
N PHE A 17 -3.95 -11.74 1.47
CA PHE A 17 -4.75 -10.69 2.08
C PHE A 17 -3.84 -9.71 2.81
N ILE A 18 -3.80 -8.46 2.35
CA ILE A 18 -2.94 -7.41 2.90
C ILE A 18 -3.78 -6.54 3.84
N TYR A 19 -3.34 -6.43 5.09
CA TYR A 19 -4.02 -5.69 6.16
C TYR A 19 -3.01 -4.89 7.00
N PRO A 20 -3.45 -3.92 7.81
CA PRO A 20 -2.55 -3.09 8.62
C PRO A 20 -1.55 -3.90 9.45
N GLY A 21 -0.28 -3.50 9.39
CA GLY A 21 0.85 -4.24 9.97
C GLY A 21 1.61 -5.11 8.95
N TYR A 22 1.13 -5.23 7.71
CA TYR A 22 1.85 -5.90 6.64
C TYR A 22 3.11 -5.13 6.22
N TYR A 23 4.24 -5.82 6.11
CA TYR A 23 5.49 -5.23 5.62
C TYR A 23 5.66 -5.46 4.11
N PHE A 24 5.63 -4.36 3.34
CA PHE A 24 5.82 -4.39 1.89
C PHE A 24 7.28 -4.64 1.52
N ARG A 25 7.53 -5.74 0.79
CA ARG A 25 8.89 -6.19 0.46
C ARG A 25 9.42 -5.69 -0.89
N LEU A 26 8.53 -5.30 -1.79
CA LEU A 26 8.87 -5.05 -3.20
C LEU A 26 8.54 -3.64 -3.67
N ILE A 27 7.40 -3.08 -3.25
CA ILE A 27 6.94 -1.77 -3.70
C ILE A 27 7.43 -0.67 -2.74
N ASP A 28 7.76 0.48 -3.30
CA ASP A 28 8.11 1.69 -2.54
C ASP A 28 6.93 2.68 -2.46
N GLY A 29 5.87 2.43 -3.24
CA GLY A 29 4.68 3.27 -3.33
C GLY A 29 3.62 2.62 -4.21
N LEU A 30 2.42 3.21 -4.22
CA LEU A 30 1.25 2.67 -4.90
C LEU A 30 0.46 3.78 -5.60
N ILE A 31 0.05 3.55 -6.84
CA ILE A 31 -0.98 4.35 -7.52
C ILE A 31 -2.25 3.52 -7.55
N THR A 32 -3.37 4.08 -7.08
CA THR A 32 -4.65 3.38 -7.00
C THR A 32 -5.84 4.35 -6.97
N ASN A 33 -7.05 3.87 -7.23
CA ASN A 33 -8.28 4.66 -7.14
C ASN A 33 -8.67 4.96 -5.69
N PHE A 34 -9.62 5.88 -5.49
CA PHE A 34 -10.33 6.03 -4.23
C PHE A 34 -11.36 4.90 -4.02
N HIS A 35 -11.28 4.24 -2.87
CA HIS A 35 -12.07 3.07 -2.51
C HIS A 35 -13.15 3.42 -1.48
N LEU A 36 -14.23 2.65 -1.44
CA LEU A 36 -15.29 2.88 -0.45
C LEU A 36 -14.84 2.57 0.98
N PRO A 37 -15.47 3.21 1.99
CA PRO A 37 -15.40 2.77 3.38
C PRO A 37 -15.71 1.28 3.52
N GLU A 38 -15.04 0.61 4.46
CA GLU A 38 -15.24 -0.83 4.77
C GLU A 38 -14.88 -1.81 3.65
N SER A 39 -14.11 -1.37 2.65
CA SER A 39 -13.59 -2.26 1.61
C SER A 39 -12.25 -2.91 1.99
N THR A 40 -11.96 -4.09 1.43
CA THR A 40 -10.65 -4.75 1.56
C THR A 40 -9.52 -3.93 0.93
N LEU A 41 -9.84 -3.14 -0.11
CA LEU A 41 -8.89 -2.21 -0.73
C LEU A 41 -8.55 -1.03 0.20
N LEU A 42 -9.49 -0.58 1.03
CA LEU A 42 -9.20 0.38 2.09
C LEU A 42 -8.22 -0.20 3.11
N MET A 43 -8.31 -1.49 3.43
CA MET A 43 -7.34 -2.17 4.30
C MET A 43 -5.94 -2.21 3.68
N LEU A 44 -5.82 -2.50 2.37
CA LEU A 44 -4.55 -2.49 1.64
C LEU A 44 -3.87 -1.12 1.70
N VAL A 45 -4.58 -0.04 1.35
CA VAL A 45 -3.99 1.31 1.37
C VAL A 45 -3.68 1.77 2.80
N SER A 46 -4.48 1.37 3.79
CA SER A 46 -4.21 1.63 5.21
C SER A 46 -3.00 0.85 5.72
N ALA A 47 -2.72 -0.34 5.18
CA ALA A 47 -1.51 -1.09 5.50
C ALA A 47 -0.25 -0.39 5.00
N LEU A 48 -0.36 0.35 3.88
CA LEU A 48 0.76 1.08 3.29
C LEU A 48 1.00 2.43 3.98
N MET A 49 -0.05 3.21 4.19
CA MET A 49 0.07 4.61 4.62
C MET A 49 -0.29 4.87 6.09
N GLY A 50 -0.88 3.89 6.77
CA GLY A 50 -1.50 4.10 8.07
C GLY A 50 -2.98 4.48 7.95
N ARG A 51 -3.77 4.08 8.96
CA ARG A 51 -5.23 4.28 8.95
C ARG A 51 -5.61 5.74 9.14
N GLU A 52 -4.92 6.46 10.02
CA GLU A 52 -5.25 7.84 10.35
C GLU A 52 -4.94 8.77 9.18
N GLU A 53 -3.80 8.55 8.53
CA GLU A 53 -3.38 9.26 7.32
C GLU A 53 -4.38 9.04 6.18
N MET A 54 -4.78 7.79 5.93
CA MET A 54 -5.76 7.51 4.89
C MET A 54 -7.09 8.20 5.19
N LEU A 55 -7.60 8.14 6.42
CA LEU A 55 -8.85 8.81 6.78
C LEU A 55 -8.80 10.33 6.52
N ALA A 56 -7.67 10.97 6.81
CA ALA A 56 -7.49 12.39 6.51
C ALA A 56 -7.51 12.67 4.99
N VAL A 57 -6.81 11.86 4.19
CA VAL A 57 -6.80 11.95 2.73
C VAL A 57 -8.22 11.80 2.16
N TYR A 58 -9.00 10.83 2.67
CA TYR A 58 -10.38 10.63 2.23
C TYR A 58 -11.28 11.82 2.57
N GLN A 59 -11.12 12.43 3.75
CA GLN A 59 -11.88 13.63 4.13
C GLN A 59 -11.56 14.81 3.21
N GLU A 60 -10.29 15.01 2.88
CA GLU A 60 -9.86 16.07 1.96
C GLU A 60 -10.38 15.83 0.53
N ALA A 61 -10.29 14.60 0.03
CA ALA A 61 -10.81 14.24 -1.29
C ALA A 61 -12.33 14.49 -1.40
N ILE A 62 -13.09 14.19 -0.34
CA ILE A 62 -14.53 14.50 -0.28
C ILE A 62 -14.76 16.02 -0.28
N ALA A 63 -13.98 16.77 0.51
CA ALA A 63 -14.10 18.23 0.58
C ALA A 63 -13.79 18.93 -0.75
N LEU A 64 -12.92 18.33 -1.57
CA LEU A 64 -12.50 18.82 -2.88
C LEU A 64 -13.28 18.21 -4.06
N ASP A 65 -14.36 17.47 -3.79
CA ASP A 65 -15.23 16.84 -4.80
C ASP A 65 -14.48 15.92 -5.78
N TYR A 66 -13.51 15.16 -5.27
CA TYR A 66 -12.87 14.10 -6.04
C TYR A 66 -13.89 13.02 -6.39
N ARG A 67 -13.72 12.43 -7.57
CA ARG A 67 -14.57 11.35 -8.07
C ARG A 67 -14.04 10.02 -7.53
N PHE A 68 -14.91 9.25 -6.91
CA PHE A 68 -14.55 7.95 -6.35
C PHE A 68 -14.83 6.82 -7.36
N PHE A 69 -14.49 5.57 -6.99
CA PHE A 69 -14.72 4.34 -7.76
C PHE A 69 -13.79 4.12 -8.96
N SER A 70 -14.07 3.05 -9.71
CA SER A 70 -13.24 2.51 -10.78
C SER A 70 -12.92 3.49 -11.91
N PHE A 71 -13.78 4.48 -12.15
CA PHE A 71 -13.62 5.50 -13.18
C PHE A 71 -13.43 6.92 -12.62
N GLY A 72 -13.22 7.01 -11.31
CA GLY A 72 -12.96 8.25 -10.62
C GLY A 72 -11.50 8.69 -10.77
N ASP A 73 -11.07 9.52 -9.84
CA ASP A 73 -9.71 10.00 -9.72
C ASP A 73 -8.82 8.97 -9.01
N ALA A 74 -7.52 9.25 -8.97
CA ALA A 74 -6.51 8.37 -8.40
C ALA A 74 -5.70 9.06 -7.30
N MET A 75 -5.08 8.24 -6.46
CA MET A 75 -4.12 8.60 -5.42
C MET A 75 -2.74 8.09 -5.79
N LEU A 76 -1.71 8.89 -5.50
CA LEU A 76 -0.33 8.46 -5.42
C LEU A 76 0.07 8.38 -3.94
N LEU A 77 0.37 7.17 -3.47
CA LEU A 77 0.71 6.88 -2.07
C LEU A 77 2.21 6.59 -1.97
N LEU A 78 2.91 7.45 -1.23
CA LEU A 78 4.35 7.38 -0.99
C LEU A 78 4.61 7.32 0.52
N PRO A 79 4.72 6.13 1.13
CA PRO A 79 4.99 6.01 2.56
C PRO A 79 6.37 6.57 2.90
N GLN A 80 6.45 7.42 3.93
CA GLN A 80 7.73 7.86 4.46
C GLN A 80 8.29 6.80 5.40
N GLY A 81 9.59 6.51 5.30
CA GLY A 81 10.26 5.55 6.18
C GLY A 81 10.26 4.10 5.69
N LEU A 82 10.42 3.88 4.38
CA LEU A 82 11.00 2.62 3.91
C LEU A 82 12.30 2.41 4.71
N PRO A 83 12.49 1.26 5.39
CA PRO A 83 13.61 1.11 6.29
C PRO A 83 14.92 1.36 5.54
N PRO A 84 15.88 2.07 6.16
CA PRO A 84 17.16 2.35 5.52
C PRO A 84 17.81 1.03 5.12
N GLU A 85 18.54 1.03 4.00
CA GLU A 85 19.15 -0.15 3.39
C GLU A 85 20.08 -0.96 4.33
N SER A 86 20.41 -0.41 5.49
CA SER A 86 21.37 -0.90 6.47
C SER A 86 20.81 -1.80 7.59
N ASP A 87 19.50 -2.02 7.71
CA ASP A 87 18.96 -2.94 8.76
C ASP A 87 19.04 -4.42 8.35
N LYS A 88 20.18 -4.77 7.71
CA LYS A 88 20.53 -6.10 7.21
C LYS A 88 21.47 -6.82 8.19
N THR A 89 20.99 -7.19 9.38
CA THR A 89 21.58 -8.30 10.17
C THR A 89 20.68 -8.70 11.34
N SER A 90 19.81 -9.67 11.11
CA SER A 90 19.49 -10.77 12.05
C SER A 90 18.63 -11.79 11.29
N GLU A 91 19.27 -12.80 10.70
CA GLU A 91 19.16 -14.21 11.12
C GLU A 91 17.75 -14.78 10.86
N ASP A 92 17.51 -15.43 9.72
CA ASP A 92 17.75 -16.88 9.54
C ASP A 92 18.01 -17.64 10.86
N LYS A 93 16.92 -18.03 11.51
CA LYS A 93 16.78 -19.30 12.24
C LYS A 93 15.41 -19.91 11.96
#